data_AF-A0A1Y4AK05-F1
#
_entry.id   AF-A0A1Y4AK05-F1
#
_cell.length_a   1.000
_cell.length_b   1.000
_cell.length_c   1.000
_cell.angle_alpha   90.00
_cell.angle_beta   90.00
_cell.angle_gamma   90.00
#
_symmetry.space_group_name_H-M   'P 1'
#
loop_
_entity.id
_entity.type
_entity.pdbx_description
1 polymer ?
#
loop_
_entity_poly.entity_id
_entity_poly.type
_entity_poly.pdbx_seq_one_letter_code
_entity_poly.pdbx_strand_id
1 'polypeptide(L)'
;MSQNQKMLKVASFITLLAAFGMAADSVMTLAFANTGPGLLLAICVIVQCLLDAVMGVWGIAAANKPTRSVETPFVGLNWLALVLNVVAVVVTVLIGGFPWAPILNAIVVFFYFFYARNVREEALD
;
A
#
# COMPACT_ATOMS: atom_id res chain seq x y z
N MET A 1 15.66 19.15 -0.10
CA MET A 1 14.85 17.93 -0.32
C MET A 1 15.55 17.09 -1.38
N SER A 2 16.01 15.89 -1.01
CA SER A 2 16.74 14.97 -1.90
C SER A 2 15.85 14.46 -3.03
N GLN A 3 16.45 13.85 -4.05
CA GLN A 3 15.70 13.21 -5.14
C GLN A 3 14.80 12.10 -4.61
N ASN A 4 15.30 11.26 -3.69
CA ASN A 4 14.51 10.17 -3.09
C ASN A 4 13.34 10.70 -2.27
N GLN A 5 13.50 11.80 -1.54
CA GLN A 5 12.39 12.45 -0.81
C GLN A 5 11.30 12.95 -1.77
N LYS A 6 11.68 13.54 -2.91
CA LYS A 6 10.71 13.98 -3.94
C LYS A 6 9.97 12.77 -4.53
N MET A 7 10.69 11.70 -4.86
CA MET A 7 10.09 10.47 -5.41
C MET A 7 9.18 9.77 -4.40
N LEU A 8 9.57 9.69 -3.12
CA LEU A 8 8.72 9.17 -2.06
C LEU A 8 7.42 9.98 -1.95
N LYS A 9 7.49 11.31 -2.04
CA LYS A 9 6.28 12.16 -2.01
C LYS A 9 5.35 11.86 -3.18
N VAL A 10 5.89 11.70 -4.39
CA VAL A 10 5.10 11.31 -5.58
C VAL A 10 4.49 9.92 -5.38
N ALA A 11 5.28 8.93 -4.97
CA ALA A 11 4.79 7.58 -4.69
C ALA A 11 3.69 7.58 -3.62
N SER A 12 3.81 8.44 -2.60
CA SER A 12 2.81 8.61 -1.54
C SER A 12 1.49 9.20 -2.06
N PHE A 13 1.55 10.10 -3.05
CA PHE A 13 0.34 10.56 -3.74
C PHE A 13 -0.29 9.45 -4.59
N ILE A 14 0.52 8.65 -5.25
CA ILE A 14 0.04 7.52 -6.05
C ILE A 14 -0.62 6.47 -5.14
N THR A 15 -0.05 6.16 -3.97
CA THR A 15 -0.71 5.26 -2.99
C THR A 15 -2.03 5.84 -2.48
N LEU A 16 -2.15 7.16 -2.30
CA LEU A 16 -3.45 7.77 -1.96
C LEU A 16 -4.48 7.59 -3.09
N LEU A 17 -4.07 7.78 -4.34
CA LEU A 17 -4.95 7.54 -5.49
C LEU A 17 -5.34 6.07 -5.60
N ALA A 18 -4.40 5.16 -5.36
CA ALA A 18 -4.66 3.73 -5.30
C ALA A 18 -5.67 3.41 -4.17
N ALA A 19 -5.54 4.03 -3.00
CA ALA A 19 -6.50 3.87 -1.91
C ALA A 19 -7.93 4.24 -2.32
N PHE A 20 -8.12 5.33 -3.07
CA PHE A 20 -9.44 5.69 -3.60
C PHE A 20 -9.96 4.66 -4.62
N GLY A 21 -9.10 4.14 -5.49
CA GLY A 21 -9.46 3.05 -6.41
C GLY A 21 -9.86 1.77 -5.68
N MET A 22 -9.09 1.38 -4.68
CA MET A 22 -9.34 0.21 -3.83
C MET A 22 -10.59 0.41 -2.96
N ALA A 23 -10.91 1.64 -2.53
CA ALA A 23 -12.15 1.93 -1.83
C ALA A 23 -13.37 1.65 -2.72
N ALA A 24 -13.34 2.06 -4.00
CA ALA A 24 -14.41 1.76 -4.94
C ALA A 24 -14.54 0.24 -5.18
N ASP A 25 -13.41 -0.44 -5.38
CA ASP A 25 -13.36 -1.90 -5.56
C ASP A 25 -13.86 -2.66 -4.32
N SER A 26 -13.57 -2.13 -3.12
CA SER A 26 -14.04 -2.73 -1.86
C SER A 26 -15.56 -2.69 -1.73
N VAL A 27 -16.20 -1.60 -2.15
CA VAL A 27 -17.67 -1.45 -2.12
C VAL A 27 -18.31 -2.43 -3.10
N MET A 28 -17.72 -2.58 -4.29
CA MET A 28 -18.18 -3.58 -5.26
C MET A 28 -18.02 -5.00 -4.71
N THR A 29 -16.87 -5.32 -4.14
CA THR A 29 -16.57 -6.66 -3.62
C THR A 29 -17.47 -7.00 -2.43
N LEU A 30 -17.78 -6.04 -1.56
CA LEU A 30 -18.72 -6.18 -0.44
C LEU A 30 -20.15 -6.47 -0.93
N ALA A 31 -20.59 -5.87 -2.04
CA ALA A 31 -21.92 -6.12 -2.59
C ALA A 31 -22.11 -7.58 -3.05
N PHE A 32 -21.02 -8.29 -3.34
CA PHE A 32 -21.01 -9.70 -3.73
C PHE A 32 -20.41 -10.63 -2.64
N ALA A 33 -20.22 -10.14 -1.42
CA ALA A 33 -19.66 -10.90 -0.30
C ALA A 33 -20.67 -11.85 0.38
N ASN A 34 -21.50 -12.52 -0.41
CA ASN A 34 -22.51 -13.47 0.06
C ASN A 34 -21.99 -14.90 0.22
N THR A 35 -20.70 -15.13 -0.04
CA THR A 35 -20.01 -16.42 0.12
C THR A 35 -18.73 -16.25 0.94
N GLY A 36 -18.28 -17.31 1.61
CA GLY A 36 -17.03 -17.31 2.39
C GLY A 36 -15.81 -16.78 1.59
N PRO A 37 -15.58 -17.24 0.34
CA PRO A 37 -14.52 -16.71 -0.51
C PRO A 37 -14.71 -15.24 -0.90
N GLY A 38 -15.94 -14.80 -1.17
CA GLY A 38 -16.23 -13.40 -1.47
C GLY A 38 -15.94 -12.45 -0.30
N LEU A 39 -16.24 -12.89 0.94
CA LEU A 39 -15.90 -12.15 2.15
C LEU A 39 -14.38 -12.01 2.34
N LEU A 40 -13.63 -13.08 2.07
CA LEU A 40 -12.17 -13.07 2.18
C LEU A 40 -11.54 -12.09 1.17
N LEU A 41 -12.03 -12.06 -0.07
CA LEU A 41 -11.61 -11.07 -1.08
C LEU A 41 -11.93 -9.65 -0.62
N ALA A 42 -13.12 -9.41 -0.08
CA ALA A 42 -13.51 -8.09 0.41
C ALA A 42 -12.58 -7.60 1.53
N ILE A 43 -12.22 -8.48 2.47
CA ILE A 43 -11.26 -8.16 3.53
C ILE A 43 -9.90 -7.81 2.95
N CYS A 44 -9.39 -8.58 1.98
CA CYS A 44 -8.12 -8.28 1.32
C CYS A 44 -8.11 -6.88 0.71
N VAL A 45 -9.15 -6.51 -0.03
CA VAL A 45 -9.26 -5.20 -0.70
C VAL A 45 -9.38 -4.06 0.33
N ILE A 46 -10.19 -4.23 1.39
CA ILE A 46 -10.33 -3.22 2.46
C ILE A 46 -9.01 -3.01 3.19
N VAL A 47 -8.31 -4.09 3.52
CA VAL A 47 -7.01 -4.02 4.20
C VAL A 47 -5.99 -3.30 3.33
N GLN A 48 -5.94 -3.60 2.03
CA GLN A 48 -5.08 -2.89 1.07
C GLN A 48 -5.42 -1.40 1.03
N CYS A 49 -6.70 -1.05 0.85
CA CYS A 49 -7.17 0.34 0.84
C CYS A 49 -6.72 1.12 2.08
N LEU A 50 -6.86 0.54 3.28
CA LEU A 50 -6.44 1.18 4.52
C LEU A 50 -4.93 1.39 4.58
N LEU A 51 -4.15 0.39 4.18
CA LEU A 51 -2.69 0.46 4.18
C LEU A 51 -2.19 1.51 3.17
N ASP A 52 -2.80 1.59 2.00
CA ASP A 52 -2.44 2.57 0.96
C ASP A 52 -2.70 4.00 1.42
N ALA A 53 -3.83 4.23 2.10
CA ALA A 53 -4.16 5.52 2.70
C ALA A 53 -3.14 5.90 3.78
N VAL A 54 -2.83 4.95 4.67
CA VAL A 54 -1.88 5.15 5.77
C VAL A 54 -0.47 5.42 5.25
N MET A 55 0.03 4.63 4.29
CA MET A 55 1.32 4.83 3.64
C MET A 55 1.38 6.17 2.90
N GLY A 56 0.30 6.56 2.24
CA GLY A 56 0.21 7.84 1.56
C GLY A 56 0.37 9.03 2.51
N VAL A 57 -0.38 9.04 3.61
CA VAL A 57 -0.29 10.12 4.60
C VAL A 57 1.09 10.14 5.29
N TRP A 58 1.55 8.98 5.76
CA TRP A 58 2.85 8.91 6.47
C TRP A 58 4.04 9.15 5.54
N GLY A 59 3.96 8.70 4.30
CA GLY A 59 5.00 8.87 3.29
C GLY A 59 5.18 10.33 2.90
N ILE A 60 4.10 11.10 2.77
CA ILE A 60 4.19 12.56 2.58
C ILE A 60 4.87 13.22 3.78
N ALA A 61 4.51 12.81 5.00
CA ALA A 61 5.14 13.34 6.21
C ALA A 61 6.64 12.99 6.30
N ALA A 62 7.00 11.74 6.00
CA ALA A 62 8.38 11.25 5.98
C ALA A 62 9.21 11.91 4.88
N ALA A 63 8.64 12.15 3.70
CA ALA A 63 9.32 12.87 2.63
C ALA A 63 9.67 14.32 3.00
N ASN A 64 8.78 15.01 3.73
CA ASN A 64 9.03 16.39 4.18
C ASN A 64 9.93 16.45 5.43
N LYS A 65 9.89 15.42 6.29
CA LYS A 65 10.70 15.29 7.51
C LYS A 65 11.35 13.90 7.55
N PRO A 66 12.55 13.74 6.94
CA PRO A 66 13.17 12.42 6.74
C PRO A 66 13.46 11.66 8.04
N THR A 67 13.69 12.36 9.16
CA THR A 67 13.84 11.72 10.47
C THR A 67 12.63 10.86 10.88
N ARG A 68 11.42 11.18 10.40
CA ARG A 68 10.22 10.34 10.61
C ARG A 68 10.30 8.99 9.92
N SER A 69 11.07 8.87 8.84
CA SER A 69 11.25 7.59 8.14
C SER A 69 12.05 6.56 8.95
N VAL A 70 12.71 7.01 10.02
CA VAL A 70 13.46 6.16 10.96
C VAL A 70 12.56 5.63 12.08
N GLU A 71 11.35 6.18 12.25
CA GLU A 71 10.42 5.76 13.30
C GLU A 71 10.01 4.28 13.11
N THR A 72 10.02 3.52 14.21
CA THR A 72 9.58 2.11 14.25
C THR A 72 8.20 1.88 13.62
N PRO A 73 7.16 2.70 13.87
CA PRO A 73 5.87 2.53 13.19
C PRO A 73 5.98 2.66 11.67
N PHE A 74 6.78 3.58 11.14
CA PHE A 74 6.93 3.78 9.69
C PHE A 74 7.56 2.54 9.03
N VAL A 75 8.62 2.01 9.62
CA VAL A 75 9.29 0.80 9.13
C VAL A 75 8.34 -0.41 9.18
N GLY A 76 7.64 -0.60 10.30
CA GLY A 76 6.69 -1.69 10.48
C GLY A 76 5.55 -1.64 9.46
N LEU A 77 4.99 -0.45 9.21
CA LEU A 77 3.89 -0.26 8.26
C LEU A 77 4.30 -0.53 6.82
N ASN A 78 5.50 -0.10 6.41
CA ASN A 78 6.00 -0.34 5.05
C ASN A 78 6.15 -1.84 4.76
N TRP A 79 6.71 -2.59 5.72
CA TRP A 79 6.84 -4.04 5.59
C TRP A 79 5.48 -4.75 5.64
N LEU A 80 4.62 -4.34 6.56
CA LEU A 80 3.27 -4.90 6.68
C LEU A 80 2.48 -4.72 5.38
N ALA A 81 2.52 -3.52 4.80
CA ALA A 81 1.85 -3.21 3.54
C ALA A 81 2.39 -4.03 2.37
N LEU A 82 3.72 -4.21 2.27
CA LEU A 82 4.34 -5.02 1.22
C LEU A 82 3.87 -6.48 1.33
N VAL A 83 3.96 -7.07 2.53
CA VAL A 83 3.57 -8.47 2.77
C VAL A 83 2.08 -8.68 2.49
N LEU A 84 1.22 -7.82 3.02
CA LEU A 84 -0.23 -7.97 2.87
C LEU A 84 -0.70 -7.76 1.42
N ASN A 85 -0.01 -6.93 0.64
CA ASN A 85 -0.29 -6.83 -0.80
C ASN A 85 0.08 -8.10 -1.56
N VAL A 86 1.22 -8.72 -1.26
CA VAL A 86 1.61 -10.01 -1.85
C VAL A 86 0.61 -11.10 -1.46
N VAL A 87 0.20 -11.16 -0.20
CA VAL A 87 -0.81 -12.11 0.29
C VAL A 87 -2.13 -11.92 -0.45
N ALA A 88 -2.60 -10.68 -0.63
CA ALA A 88 -3.84 -10.39 -1.34
C ALA A 88 -3.81 -10.87 -2.80
N VAL A 89 -2.69 -10.69 -3.51
CA VAL A 89 -2.50 -11.24 -4.87
C VAL A 89 -2.63 -12.76 -4.85
N VAL A 90 -1.92 -13.44 -3.96
CA VAL A 90 -1.94 -14.91 -3.84
C VAL A 90 -3.36 -15.42 -3.54
N VAL A 91 -4.03 -14.83 -2.56
CA VAL A 91 -5.41 -15.20 -2.18
C VAL A 91 -6.37 -15.01 -3.36
N THR A 92 -6.25 -13.90 -4.09
CA THR A 92 -7.13 -13.61 -5.23
C THR A 92 -6.97 -14.64 -6.35
N VAL A 93 -5.72 -15.04 -6.64
CA VAL A 93 -5.41 -16.10 -7.62
C VAL A 93 -5.98 -17.45 -7.18
N LEU A 94 -5.79 -17.83 -5.91
CA LEU A 94 -6.23 -19.13 -5.38
C LEU A 94 -7.76 -19.30 -5.38
N ILE A 95 -8.52 -18.20 -5.23
CA ILE A 95 -9.99 -18.20 -5.25
C ILE A 95 -10.53 -18.19 -6.70
N GLY A 96 -9.67 -18.09 -7.71
CA GLY A 96 -10.07 -17.98 -9.12
C GLY A 96 -10.61 -16.60 -9.49
N GLY A 97 -10.33 -15.58 -8.67
CA GLY A 97 -10.64 -14.19 -8.99
C GLY A 97 -9.65 -13.62 -10.02
N PHE A 98 -10.06 -12.58 -10.73
CA PHE A 98 -9.16 -11.87 -11.66
C PHE A 98 -8.28 -10.89 -10.86
N PRO A 99 -6.96 -11.14 -10.72
CA PRO A 99 -6.11 -10.47 -9.74
C PRO A 99 -5.56 -9.11 -10.20
N TRP A 100 -6.12 -8.49 -11.24
CA TRP A 100 -5.56 -7.29 -11.85
C TRP A 100 -5.41 -6.12 -10.88
N ALA A 101 -6.45 -5.83 -10.09
CA ALA A 101 -6.46 -4.75 -9.10
C ALA A 101 -5.41 -4.97 -8.00
N PRO A 102 -5.35 -6.13 -7.30
CA PRO A 102 -4.33 -6.36 -6.28
C PRO A 102 -2.91 -6.44 -6.88
N ILE A 103 -2.73 -6.86 -8.13
CA ILE A 103 -1.41 -6.83 -8.81
C ILE A 103 -0.95 -5.38 -9.03
N LEU A 104 -1.81 -4.52 -9.58
CA LEU A 104 -1.49 -3.12 -9.77
C LEU A 104 -1.16 -2.44 -8.44
N ASN A 105 -1.92 -2.76 -7.39
CA ASN A 105 -1.66 -2.22 -6.07
C ASN A 105 -0.32 -2.70 -5.50
N ALA A 106 0.01 -3.99 -5.64
CA ALA A 106 1.29 -4.53 -5.22
C ALA A 106 2.48 -3.83 -5.92
N ILE A 107 2.35 -3.47 -7.20
CA ILE A 107 3.36 -2.70 -7.94
C ILE A 107 3.53 -1.30 -7.35
N VAL A 108 2.42 -0.61 -7.08
CA VAL A 108 2.43 0.73 -6.47
C VAL A 108 3.12 0.69 -5.10
N VAL A 109 2.75 -0.28 -4.26
CA VAL A 109 3.31 -0.44 -2.91
C VAL A 109 4.78 -0.83 -2.96
N PHE A 110 5.20 -1.66 -3.91
CA PHE A 110 6.61 -1.98 -4.13
C PHE A 110 7.42 -0.73 -4.50
N PHE A 111 6.90 0.09 -5.40
CA PHE A 111 7.53 1.34 -5.81
C PHE A 111 7.66 2.33 -4.64
N TYR A 112 6.60 2.46 -3.84
CA TYR A 112 6.62 3.23 -2.61
C TYR A 112 7.69 2.72 -1.64
N PHE A 113 7.70 1.41 -1.38
CA PHE A 113 8.60 0.76 -0.43
C PHE A 113 10.07 1.00 -0.78
N PHE A 114 10.41 0.91 -2.07
CA PHE A 114 11.77 1.17 -2.56
C PHE A 114 12.25 2.59 -2.19
N TYR A 115 11.45 3.62 -2.49
CA TYR A 115 11.84 5.00 -2.15
C TYR A 115 11.77 5.28 -0.65
N ALA A 116 10.82 4.68 0.08
CA ALA A 116 10.73 4.82 1.52
C ALA A 116 11.98 4.28 2.22
N ARG A 117 12.53 3.16 1.72
CA ARG A 117 13.79 2.61 2.21
C ARG A 117 14.97 3.56 1.93
N ASN A 118 15.08 4.08 0.70
CA ASN A 118 16.20 4.97 0.35
C ASN A 118 16.15 6.28 1.16
N VAL A 119 14.96 6.86 1.38
CA VAL A 119 14.81 8.06 2.24
C VAL A 119 15.20 7.78 3.68
N ARG A 120 14.98 6.55 4.16
CA ARG A 120 15.42 6.13 5.49
C ARG A 120 16.94 5.99 5.58
N GLU A 121 17.56 5.37 4.58
CA GLU A 121 19.02 5.26 4.51
C GLU A 121 19.65 6.66 4.49
N GLU A 122 19.13 7.58 3.67
CA GLU A 122 19.54 9.00 3.67
C GLU A 122 19.31 9.74 4.99
N ALA A 123 18.40 9.27 5.84
CA ALA A 123 18.12 9.87 7.14
C ALA A 123 19.01 9.31 8.27
N LEU A 124 19.68 8.19 8.01
CA LEU A 124 20.61 7.53 8.92
C LEU A 124 22.06 7.92 8.64
N ASP A 125 22.37 8.34 7.40
CA ASP A 125 23.63 8.94 6.96
C ASP A 125 23.77 10.41 7.39
#